data_AF-A0A934AST9-F1
#
_entry.id   AF-A0A934AST9-F1
#
_cell.length_a   1.000
_cell.length_b   1.000
_cell.length_c   1.000
_cell.angle_alpha   90.00
_cell.angle_beta   90.00
_cell.angle_gamma   90.00
#
_symmetry.space_group_name_H-M   'P 1'
#
loop_
_entity.id
_entity.type
_entity.pdbx_description
1 polymer ?
#
loop_
_entity_poly.entity_id
_entity_poly.type
_entity_poly.pdbx_seq_one_letter_code
_entity_poly.pdbx_strand_id
1 'polypeptide(L)' 'MREFIIYQDDDNTWVAEAKELPGVHMRGKTQKEALDKIQAALKIYYPCRCEN' A
#
# COMPACT_ATOMS: atom_id res chain seq x y z
N MET A 1 12.96 4.59 1.42
CA MET A 1 11.83 4.88 0.53
C MET A 1 11.12 3.57 0.26
N ARG A 2 9.84 3.44 0.60
CA ARG A 2 9.12 2.17 0.37
C ARG A 2 8.61 2.15 -1.07
N GLU A 3 8.92 1.09 -1.81
CA GLU A 3 8.41 0.91 -3.18
C GLU A 3 7.01 0.32 -3.14
N PHE A 4 6.08 1.01 -3.80
CA PHE A 4 4.69 0.58 -3.93
C PHE A 4 4.40 0.25 -5.38
N ILE A 5 3.77 -0.91 -5.59
CA ILE A 5 3.23 -1.29 -6.88
C ILE A 5 1.76 -0.89 -6.88
N ILE A 6 1.34 -0.12 -7.89
CA ILE A 6 -0.05 0.28 -8.08
C ILE A 6 -0.53 -0.22 -9.42
N TYR A 7 -1.70 -0.84 -9.41
CA TYR A 7 -2.37 -1.31 -10.61
C TYR A 7 -3.89 -1.25 -10.41
N GLN A 8 -4.61 -1.19 -11.51
CA GLN A 8 -6.06 -1.24 -11.52
C GLN A 8 -6.50 -2.67 -11.85
N ASP A 9 -7.41 -3.20 -11.06
CA ASP A 9 -8.03 -4.50 -11.24
C ASP A 9 -9.26 -4.40 -12.18
N ASP A 10 -9.71 -5.55 -12.68
CA ASP A 10 -10.80 -5.67 -13.65
C ASP A 10 -12.13 -5.06 -13.15
N ASP A 11 -12.34 -5.06 -11.82
CA ASP A 11 -13.50 -4.44 -11.16
C ASP A 11 -13.40 -2.90 -11.03
N ASN A 12 -12.54 -2.25 -11.81
CA ASN A 12 -12.17 -0.82 -11.67
C ASN A 12 -11.60 -0.45 -10.28
N THR A 13 -11.22 -1.44 -9.48
CA THR A 13 -10.68 -1.25 -8.14
C THR A 13 -9.17 -1.04 -8.22
N TRP A 14 -8.67 -0.04 -7.50
CA TRP A 14 -7.24 0.22 -7.41
C TRP A 14 -6.61 -0.65 -6.33
N VAL A 15 -5.53 -1.32 -6.68
CA VAL A 15 -4.74 -2.15 -5.77
C VAL A 15 -3.37 -1.51 -5.59
N ALA A 16 -2.99 -1.29 -4.34
CA ALA A 16 -1.65 -0.87 -3.95
C ALA A 16 -1.01 -1.99 -3.13
N GLU A 17 0.19 -2.42 -3.51
CA GLU A 17 0.96 -3.46 -2.83
C GLU A 17 2.34 -2.94 -2.41
N ALA A 18 2.78 -3.33 -1.21
CA ALA A 18 4.11 -3.01 -0.72
C ALA A 18 5.10 -4.09 -1.19
N LYS A 19 6.06 -3.70 -2.03
CA LYS A 19 7.05 -4.63 -2.60
C LYS A 19 7.95 -5.26 -1.54
N GLU A 20 8.19 -4.53 -0.45
CA GLU A 20 8.99 -4.99 0.70
C GLU A 20 8.23 -5.96 1.62
N LEU A 21 6.90 -6.04 1.52
CA LEU A 21 6.04 -6.82 2.42
C LEU A 21 5.07 -7.66 1.60
N PRO A 22 5.51 -8.83 1.11
CA PRO A 22 4.65 -9.72 0.34
C PRO A 22 3.43 -10.11 1.19
N GLY A 23 2.23 -9.84 0.67
CA GLY A 23 0.96 -10.08 1.35
C GLY A 23 0.28 -8.82 1.91
N VAL A 24 0.96 -7.67 1.97
CA VAL A 24 0.33 -6.40 2.34
C VAL A 24 -0.09 -5.65 1.08
N HIS A 25 -1.35 -5.81 0.71
CA HIS A 25 -1.99 -5.03 -0.34
C HIS A 25 -3.29 -4.39 0.16
N MET A 26 -3.58 -3.20 -0.35
CA MET A 26 -4.80 -2.47 -0.05
C MET A 26 -5.56 -2.16 -1.32
N ARG A 27 -6.89 -2.24 -1.22
CA ARG A 27 -7.83 -1.96 -2.30
C ARG A 27 -8.58 -0.66 -2.03
N GLY A 28 -8.78 0.14 -3.07
CA GLY A 28 -9.49 1.41 -3.00
C GLY A 28 -10.24 1.73 -4.29
N LYS A 29 -11.24 2.60 -4.19
CA LYS A 29 -11.99 3.06 -5.39
C LYS A 29 -11.16 3.97 -6.30
N THR A 30 -10.11 4.57 -5.75
CA THR A 30 -9.18 5.44 -6.49
C THR A 30 -7.74 5.07 -6.14
N GLN A 31 -6.81 5.41 -7.03
CA GLN A 31 -5.38 5.21 -6.81
C GLN A 31 -4.93 5.82 -5.48
N LYS A 32 -5.37 7.06 -5.21
CA LYS A 32 -5.04 7.80 -3.99
C LYS A 32 -5.55 7.08 -2.75
N GLU A 33 -6.77 6.55 -2.79
CA GLU A 33 -7.36 5.83 -1.65
C GLU A 33 -6.59 4.54 -1.33
N ALA A 34 -6.20 3.78 -2.36
CA ALA A 34 -5.39 2.56 -2.17
C ALA A 34 -4.02 2.89 -1.56
N LEU A 35 -3.37 3.96 -2.04
CA LEU A 35 -2.10 4.47 -1.52
C LEU A 35 -2.21 4.95 -0.06
N ASP A 36 -3.24 5.71 0.26
CA ASP A 36 -3.44 6.26 1.61
C ASP A 36 -3.68 5.12 2.62
N LYS A 37 -4.50 4.13 2.24
CA LYS A 37 -4.74 2.93 3.06
C LYS A 37 -3.47 2.13 3.31
N ILE A 38 -2.65 1.86 2.29
CA ILE A 38 -1.42 1.08 2.49
C ILE A 38 -0.41 1.86 3.32
N GLN A 39 -0.30 3.18 3.14
CA GLN A 39 0.56 4.03 3.97
C GLN A 39 0.09 4.06 5.43
N ALA A 40 -1.22 4.18 5.68
CA ALA A 40 -1.78 4.16 7.02
C ALA A 40 -1.57 2.79 7.69
N ALA A 41 -1.82 1.70 6.97
CA ALA A 41 -1.56 0.34 7.46
C ALA A 41 -0.08 0.16 7.79
N LEU A 42 0.80 0.66 6.94
CA LEU A 42 2.24 0.59 7.15
C LEU A 42 2.72 1.37 8.38
N LYS A 43 2.06 2.49 8.72
CA LYS A 43 2.32 3.22 9.96
C LYS A 43 1.86 2.45 11.20
N ILE A 44 0.79 1.66 11.09
CA ILE A 44 0.22 0.88 12.21
C ILE A 44 0.98 -0.43 12.42
N TYR A 45 1.21 -1.20 11.35
CA TYR A 45 1.80 -2.53 11.42
C TYR A 45 3.33 -2.52 11.42
N TYR A 46 3.93 -1.50 10.79
CA TYR A 46 5.39 -1.34 10.73
C TYR A 46 5.81 0.08 11.16
N PRO A 47 5.46 0.51 12.40
CA PRO A 47 5.84 1.83 12.92
C PRO A 47 7.36 1.95 13.09
N CYS A 48 8.03 0.82 13.37
CA CYS A 48 9.48 0.77 13.48
C CYS A 48 10.13 0.75 12.11
N ARG A 49 10.48 1.93 11.60
CA ARG A 49 11.75 2.10 10.90
C ARG A 49 12.62 2.94 11.82
N CYS A 50 13.54 2.29 12.54
CA CYS A 50 14.75 3.00 12.98
C CYS A 50 15.45 3.42 11.69
N GLU A 51 15.27 4.67 11.28
CA GLU A 51 16.22 5.32 10.38
C GLU A 51 17.52 5.41 11.17
N ASN A 52 18.50 4.60 10.78
CA ASN A 52 19.87 4.66 11.28
C ASN A 52 20.69 5.58 10.37
#